data_AF-J9C6Z8-F1
#
_entry.id   AF-J9C6Z8-F1
#
_cell.length_a   1.000
_cell.length_b   1.000
_cell.length_c   1.000
_cell.angle_alpha   90.00
_cell.angle_beta   90.00
_cell.angle_gamma   90.00
#
_symmetry.space_group_name_H-M   'P 1'
#
loop_
_entity.id
_entity.type
_entity.pdbx_description
1 polymer ?
#
loop_
_entity_poly.entity_id
_entity_poly.type
_entity_poly.pdbx_seq_one_letter_code
_entity_poly.pdbx_strand_id
1 'polypeptide(L)' 'MEIKTLEKVIKLKKELDKAIEILEVMNKERSHWWSFITPDTKSKNDGYGLYLTDRLRKRFREIVEESIVELKKEIEAL' A
#
# COMPACT_ATOMS: atom_id res chain seq x y z
N MET A 1 16.27 -24.58 6.00
CA MET A 1 16.08 -23.24 5.44
C MET A 1 17.23 -22.37 5.95
N GLU A 2 18.00 -21.75 5.05
CA GLU A 2 19.16 -20.92 5.45
C GLU A 2 18.70 -19.63 6.12
N ILE A 3 19.51 -19.08 7.04
CA ILE A 3 19.20 -17.84 7.78
C ILE A 3 18.91 -16.69 6.79
N LYS A 4 19.66 -16.58 5.69
CA LYS A 4 19.43 -15.57 4.66
C LYS A 4 18.07 -15.71 3.97
N THR A 5 17.62 -16.94 3.72
CA THR A 5 16.28 -17.21 3.17
C THR A 5 15.20 -16.79 4.17
N LEU A 6 15.39 -17.07 5.47
CA LEU A 6 14.46 -16.65 6.53
C LEU A 6 14.35 -15.13 6.63
N GLU A 7 15.47 -14.42 6.59
CA GLU A 7 15.50 -12.95 6.60
C GLU A 7 14.75 -12.36 5.39
N LYS A 8 14.94 -12.95 4.20
CA LYS A 8 14.24 -12.53 2.98
C LYS A 8 12.73 -12.75 3.11
N VAL A 9 12.30 -13.94 3.55
CA VAL A 9 10.87 -14.26 3.75
C VAL A 9 10.23 -13.32 4.76
N ILE A 10 10.90 -13.00 5.87
CA ILE A 10 10.39 -12.05 6.88
C ILE A 10 10.21 -10.66 6.27
N LYS A 11 11.16 -10.19 5.45
CA LYS A 11 11.06 -8.89 4.80
C LYS A 11 9.88 -8.84 3.84
N LEU A 12 9.75 -9.83 2.95
CA LEU A 12 8.66 -9.92 1.99
C LEU A 12 7.29 -10.03 2.68
N LYS A 13 7.20 -10.80 3.77
CA LYS A 13 5.98 -10.89 4.56
C LYS A 13 5.55 -9.55 5.15
N LYS A 14 6.49 -8.78 5.71
CA LYS A 14 6.19 -7.43 6.21
C LYS A 14 5.69 -6.49 5.11
N GLU A 15 6.21 -6.64 3.90
CA GLU A 15 5.76 -5.86 2.75
C GLU A 15 4.37 -6.27 2.28
N LEU A 16 4.09 -7.58 2.24
CA LEU A 16 2.77 -8.13 1.94
C LEU A 16 1.72 -7.66 2.95
N ASP A 17 2.03 -7.71 4.25
CA ASP A 17 1.13 -7.28 5.31
C ASP A 17 0.76 -5.80 5.15
N LYS A 18 1.73 -4.94 4.82
CA LYS A 18 1.49 -3.51 4.53
C LYS A 18 0.62 -3.29 3.29
N ALA A 19 0.85 -4.05 2.22
CA ALA A 19 0.04 -3.94 1.00
C ALA A 19 -1.42 -4.34 1.26
N ILE A 20 -1.64 -5.40 2.06
CA ILE A 20 -2.98 -5.82 2.51
C ILE A 20 -3.63 -4.72 3.37
N GLU A 21 -2.89 -4.14 4.32
CA GLU A 21 -3.39 -3.03 5.15
C GLU A 21 -3.84 -1.84 4.29
N ILE A 22 -3.04 -1.44 3.29
CA ILE A 22 -3.40 -0.38 2.35
C ILE A 22 -4.71 -0.72 1.63
N LEU A 23 -4.84 -1.94 1.10
CA LEU A 23 -6.05 -2.37 0.39
C LEU A 23 -7.29 -2.37 1.31
N GLU A 24 -7.15 -2.83 2.55
CA GLU A 24 -8.23 -2.80 3.53
C GLU A 24 -8.69 -1.38 3.87
N VAL A 25 -7.74 -0.47 4.09
CA VAL A 25 -8.02 0.94 4.37
C VAL A 25 -8.74 1.58 3.17
N MET A 26 -8.28 1.30 1.95
CA MET A 26 -8.94 1.76 0.72
C MET A 26 -10.37 1.20 0.55
N ASN A 27 -10.68 0.04 1.11
CA ASN A 27 -12.02 -0.56 1.06
C ASN A 27 -12.96 0.01 2.11
N LYS A 28 -12.44 0.31 3.30
CA LYS A 28 -13.20 0.88 4.44
C LYS A 28 -13.51 2.35 4.21
N GLU A 29 -12.59 3.11 3.61
CA GLU A 29 -12.77 4.54 3.44
C GLU A 29 -13.27 4.92 2.03
N ARG A 30 -14.45 5.53 1.97
CA ARG A 30 -15.00 6.15 0.74
C ARG A 30 -14.42 7.53 0.44
N SER A 31 -13.73 8.14 1.40
CA SER A 31 -13.03 9.42 1.23
C SER A 31 -11.80 9.27 0.33
N HIS A 32 -11.59 10.24 -0.55
CA HIS A 32 -10.52 10.27 -1.55
C HIS A 32 -9.24 10.98 -1.06
N TRP A 33 -9.18 11.32 0.23
CA TRP A 33 -8.17 12.20 0.82
C TRP A 33 -6.84 11.51 1.19
N TRP A 34 -6.67 10.24 0.82
CA TRP A 34 -5.59 9.40 1.35
C TRP A 34 -4.18 9.76 0.93
N SER A 35 -4.00 10.48 -0.16
CA SER A 35 -2.85 10.09 -0.97
C SER A 35 -1.52 10.69 -0.56
N PHE A 36 -1.47 11.86 0.07
CA PHE A 36 -0.19 12.49 0.38
C PHE A 36 -0.36 13.45 1.56
N ILE A 37 -0.58 12.93 2.77
CA ILE A 37 -0.35 13.74 3.96
C ILE A 37 1.17 13.76 4.16
N THR A 38 1.86 14.63 3.45
CA THR A 38 3.23 15.02 3.84
C THR A 38 3.11 16.26 4.72
N PRO A 39 4.05 16.48 5.68
CA PRO A 39 4.10 17.71 6.46
C PRO A 39 4.05 19.00 5.61
N ASP A 40 4.48 18.90 4.35
CA ASP A 40 4.62 20.00 3.38
C ASP A 40 3.36 20.25 2.54
N THR A 41 2.40 19.33 2.50
CA THR A 41 1.11 19.49 1.79
C THR A 41 0.06 20.28 2.58
N LYS A 42 0.49 21.17 3.49
CA LYS A 42 -0.40 22.04 4.27
C LYS A 42 -1.15 23.02 3.37
N SER A 43 -2.47 22.85 3.27
CA SER A 43 -3.38 23.92 2.86
C SER A 43 -3.60 24.90 4.02
N LYS A 44 -3.81 26.18 3.71
CA LYS A 44 -4.01 27.28 4.67
C LYS A 44 -5.21 27.11 5.64
N ASN A 45 -6.02 26.05 5.51
CA ASN A 45 -7.28 25.82 6.23
C ASN A 45 -7.46 24.37 6.74
N ASP A 46 -6.50 23.80 7.48
CA ASP A 46 -6.66 22.61 8.35
C ASP A 46 -7.14 21.26 7.74
N GLY A 47 -7.18 21.11 6.41
CA GLY A 47 -7.44 19.82 5.74
C GLY A 47 -6.15 19.14 5.29
N TYR A 48 -5.79 18.00 5.88
CA TYR A 48 -4.60 17.22 5.50
C TYR A 48 -4.89 16.30 4.29
N GLY A 49 -4.08 16.40 3.22
CA GLY A 49 -3.99 15.39 2.17
C GLY A 49 -4.28 15.87 0.74
N LEU A 50 -3.63 15.25 -0.25
CA LEU A 50 -3.98 15.42 -1.66
C LEU A 50 -5.20 14.55 -2.03
N TYR A 51 -6.13 15.13 -2.78
CA TYR A 51 -7.29 14.42 -3.33
C TYR A 51 -6.86 13.55 -4.51
N LEU A 52 -7.10 12.24 -4.39
CA LEU A 52 -6.88 11.29 -5.47
C LEU A 52 -8.16 11.14 -6.30
N THR A 53 -8.14 11.63 -7.54
CA THR A 53 -9.28 11.48 -8.46
C THR A 53 -9.67 10.02 -8.62
N ASP A 54 -10.94 9.73 -8.92
CA ASP A 54 -11.45 8.35 -9.08
C ASP A 54 -10.60 7.52 -10.05
N ARG A 55 -10.15 8.14 -11.15
CA ARG A 55 -9.29 7.50 -12.14
C ARG A 55 -7.95 7.06 -11.53
N LEU A 56 -7.30 7.94 -10.75
CA LEU A 56 -6.04 7.63 -10.09
C LEU A 56 -6.23 6.63 -8.95
N ARG A 57 -7.31 6.75 -8.19
CA ARG A 57 -7.66 5.81 -7.11
C ARG A 57 -7.86 4.39 -7.66
N LYS A 58 -8.58 4.25 -8.78
CA LYS A 58 -8.78 2.96 -9.44
C LYS A 58 -7.45 2.34 -9.86
N ARG A 59 -6.59 3.11 -10.54
CA ARG A 59 -5.25 2.64 -10.96
C ARG A 59 -4.36 2.27 -9.77
N PHE A 60 -4.39 3.07 -8.71
CA PHE A 60 -3.64 2.78 -7.50
C PHE A 60 -4.10 1.46 -6.86
N ARG A 61 -5.42 1.21 -6.81
CA ARG A 61 -5.96 -0.05 -6.31
C ARG A 61 -5.50 -1.26 -7.12
N GLU A 62 -5.56 -1.17 -8.44
CA GLU A 62 -5.10 -2.22 -9.36
C GLU A 62 -3.62 -2.57 -9.06
N ILE A 63 -2.76 -1.55 -8.92
CA ILE A 63 -1.34 -1.74 -8.59
C ILE A 63 -1.14 -2.41 -7.22
N VAL A 64 -1.91 -2.02 -6.20
CA VAL A 64 -1.83 -2.64 -4.87
C VAL A 64 -2.26 -4.11 -4.92
N GLU A 65 -3.35 -4.43 -5.62
CA GLU A 65 -3.84 -5.80 -5.81
C GLU A 65 -2.81 -6.67 -6.57
N GLU A 66 -2.21 -6.13 -7.63
CA GLU A 66 -1.13 -6.79 -8.39
C GLU A 66 0.10 -7.05 -7.51
N SER A 67 0.54 -6.06 -6.73
CA SER A 67 1.69 -6.17 -5.82
C SER A 67 1.50 -7.27 -4.76
N ILE A 68 0.28 -7.42 -4.23
CA ILE A 68 -0.04 -8.50 -3.28
C ILE A 68 0.13 -9.88 -3.93
N VAL A 69 -0.30 -10.04 -5.19
CA VAL A 69 -0.16 -11.31 -5.93
C VAL A 69 1.31 -11.62 -6.19
N GLU A 70 2.10 -10.63 -6.60
CA GLU A 70 3.53 -10.78 -6.86
C GLU A 70 4.30 -11.15 -5.58
N LEU A 71 4.05 -10.46 -4.47
CA LEU A 71 4.69 -10.74 -3.18
C LEU A 71 4.39 -12.15 -2.68
N LYS A 72 3.15 -12.64 -2.84
CA LYS A 72 2.79 -14.03 -2.50
C LYS A 72 3.59 -15.04 -3.33
N LYS A 73 3.67 -14.81 -4.65
CA LYS A 73 4.46 -15.67 -5.55
C LYS A 73 5.94 -15.67 -5.20
N GLU A 74 6.51 -14.51 -4.85
CA GLU A 74 7.92 -14.42 -4.46
C GLU A 74 8.18 -15.18 -3.14
N ILE A 75 7.28 -15.08 -2.16
CA ILE A 75 7.38 -15.85 -0.91
C ILE A 75 7.26 -17.36 -1.16
N GLU A 76 6.34 -17.79 -2.02
CA GLU A 76 6.16 -19.21 -2.37
C GLU A 76 7.35 -19.82 -3.12
N ALA A 77 8.13 -18.98 -3.82
CA ALA A 77 9.31 -19.39 -4.57
C ALA A 77 10.61 -19.46 -3.75
N LEU A 78 10.57 -19.13 -2.45
CA LEU A 78 11.71 -19.13 -1.52
C LEU A 78 11.75 -20.36 -0.62
#